data_AF-A0A059E8L7-F1
#
_entry.id   AF-A0A059E8L7-F1
#
_cell.length_a   1.000
_cell.length_b   1.000
_cell.length_c   1.000
_cell.angle_alpha   90.00
_cell.angle_beta   90.00
_cell.angle_gamma   90.00
#
_symmetry.space_group_name_H-M   'P 1'
#
loop_
_entity.id
_entity.type
_entity.pdbx_description
1 polymer ?
#
loop_
_entity_poly.entity_id
_entity_poly.type
_entity_poly.pdbx_seq_one_letter_code
_entity_poly.pdbx_strand_id
1 'polypeptide(L)'
;MTDQQELLTARGAAAGAVVLAGIMGMNTAKLGFVAQVVAFAFGLAAASLFPVIVLGIFWKRMNREGAIASMLTGLISTFSYIYYFKFVNTDPEDWWFGVSPEGIGFLFMFVSMAVGVVVALMTAPPPQDIQDLVEDIRVPGTRKSHGIADEGMAPMSAE
;
A
#
# COMPACT_ATOMS: atom_id res chain seq x y z
N MET A 1 -19.71 -13.50 12.36
CA MET A 1 -19.85 -14.05 11.00
C MET A 1 -19.41 -15.48 11.06
N THR A 2 -20.13 -16.42 10.47
CA THR A 2 -19.61 -17.78 10.30
C THR A 2 -18.63 -17.81 9.12
N ASP A 3 -17.63 -18.69 9.14
CA ASP A 3 -16.62 -18.80 8.07
C ASP A 3 -17.27 -18.94 6.68
N GLN A 4 -18.40 -19.65 6.62
CA GLN A 4 -19.21 -19.79 5.41
C GLN A 4 -19.81 -18.46 4.92
N GLN A 5 -20.29 -17.61 5.84
CA GLN A 5 -20.79 -16.27 5.51
C GLN A 5 -19.65 -15.35 5.07
N GLU A 6 -18.49 -15.42 5.72
CA GLU A 6 -17.32 -14.61 5.34
C GLU A 6 -16.83 -14.95 3.93
N LEU A 7 -16.72 -16.24 3.62
CA LEU A 7 -16.38 -16.73 2.27
C LEU A 7 -17.41 -16.29 1.22
N LEU A 8 -18.70 -16.35 1.54
CA LEU A 8 -19.77 -15.92 0.64
C LEU A 8 -19.71 -14.41 0.39
N THR A 9 -19.47 -13.59 1.43
CA THR A 9 -19.32 -12.14 1.31
C THR A 9 -18.08 -11.79 0.49
N ALA A 10 -16.94 -12.42 0.74
CA ALA A 10 -15.70 -12.19 -0.01
C ALA A 10 -15.86 -12.54 -1.50
N ARG A 11 -16.48 -13.68 -1.80
CA ARG A 11 -16.77 -14.08 -3.20
C ARG A 11 -17.77 -13.16 -3.88
N GLY A 12 -18.82 -12.74 -3.16
CA GLY A 12 -19.81 -11.79 -3.67
C GLY A 12 -19.18 -10.45 -4.01
N ALA A 13 -18.31 -9.92 -3.13
CA ALA A 13 -17.57 -8.68 -3.37
C ALA A 13 -16.62 -8.81 -4.58
N ALA A 14 -15.88 -9.92 -4.68
CA ALA A 14 -14.99 -10.17 -5.81
C ALA A 14 -15.76 -10.28 -7.14
N ALA A 15 -16.87 -11.02 -7.17
CA ALA A 15 -17.72 -11.14 -8.35
C ALA A 15 -18.30 -9.77 -8.77
N GLY A 16 -18.77 -8.98 -7.81
CA GLY A 16 -19.24 -7.62 -8.05
C GLY A 16 -18.15 -6.72 -8.65
N ALA A 17 -16.93 -6.77 -8.10
CA ALA A 17 -15.80 -6.01 -8.62
C ALA A 17 -15.44 -6.41 -10.06
N VAL A 18 -15.45 -7.70 -10.39
CA VAL A 18 -15.18 -8.20 -11.75
C VAL A 18 -16.25 -7.76 -12.74
N VAL A 19 -17.54 -7.83 -12.36
CA VAL A 19 -18.64 -7.37 -13.22
C VAL A 19 -18.54 -5.87 -13.48
N LEU A 20 -18.31 -5.06 -12.45
CA LEU A 20 -18.13 -3.61 -12.59
C LEU A 20 -16.90 -3.27 -13.45
N ALA A 21 -15.77 -3.94 -13.22
CA ALA A 21 -14.56 -3.79 -14.02
C ALA A 21 -14.80 -4.18 -15.49
N GLY A 22 -15.54 -5.26 -15.75
CA GLY A 22 -15.92 -5.68 -17.09
C GLY A 22 -16.81 -4.66 -17.81
N ILE A 23 -17.83 -4.13 -17.12
CA ILE A 23 -18.71 -3.07 -17.67
C ILE A 23 -17.91 -1.80 -17.98
N MET A 24 -17.06 -1.36 -17.04
CA MET A 24 -16.19 -0.19 -17.27
C MET A 24 -15.17 -0.45 -18.39
N GLY A 25 -14.61 -1.66 -18.47
CA GLY A 25 -13.65 -2.05 -19.51
C GLY A 25 -14.26 -2.07 -20.91
N MET A 26 -15.46 -2.62 -21.08
CA MET A 26 -16.17 -2.63 -22.36
C MET A 26 -16.45 -1.21 -22.86
N ASN A 27 -16.84 -0.29 -21.97
CA ASN A 27 -17.06 1.12 -22.33
C ASN A 27 -15.75 1.87 -22.60
N THR A 28 -14.65 1.44 -21.99
CA THR A 28 -13.32 2.08 -22.11
C THR A 28 -12.48 1.53 -23.26
N ALA A 29 -12.89 0.43 -23.91
CA ALA A 29 -12.13 -0.23 -24.98
C ALA A 29 -11.82 0.66 -26.21
N LYS A 30 -12.47 1.82 -26.35
CA LYS A 30 -12.18 2.83 -27.38
C LYS A 30 -11.10 3.85 -26.98
N LEU A 31 -10.71 3.90 -25.70
CA LEU A 31 -9.66 4.81 -25.22
C LEU A 31 -8.29 4.13 -25.31
N GLY A 32 -7.38 4.68 -26.12
CA GLY A 32 -5.98 4.23 -26.24
C GLY A 32 -5.10 4.44 -25.00
N PHE A 33 -5.68 4.61 -23.80
CA PHE A 33 -5.00 5.07 -22.59
C PHE A 33 -5.01 4.05 -21.43
N VAL A 34 -5.45 2.82 -21.67
CA VAL A 34 -5.61 1.79 -20.62
C VAL A 34 -4.29 1.47 -19.92
N ALA A 35 -3.22 1.25 -20.69
CA ALA A 35 -1.89 0.95 -20.15
C ALA A 35 -1.38 2.05 -19.22
N GLN A 36 -1.73 3.30 -19.52
CA GLN A 36 -1.30 4.46 -18.76
C GLN A 36 -2.05 4.61 -17.43
N VAL A 37 -3.36 4.38 -17.41
CA VAL A 37 -4.15 4.38 -16.15
C VAL A 37 -3.64 3.29 -15.20
N VAL A 38 -3.30 2.12 -15.75
CA VAL A 38 -2.70 1.02 -14.98
C VAL A 38 -1.33 1.43 -14.43
N ALA A 39 -0.49 2.08 -15.24
CA ALA A 39 0.82 2.57 -14.80
C ALA A 39 0.69 3.60 -13.66
N PHE A 40 -0.27 4.54 -13.72
CA PHE A 40 -0.53 5.47 -12.63
C PHE A 40 -0.92 4.77 -11.33
N ALA A 41 -1.82 3.78 -11.40
CA ALA A 41 -2.25 3.03 -10.23
C ALA A 41 -1.08 2.29 -9.57
N PHE A 42 -0.24 1.63 -10.37
CA PHE A 42 0.95 0.96 -9.85
C PHE A 42 2.00 1.94 -9.32
N GLY A 43 2.21 3.09 -9.95
CA GLY A 43 3.11 4.13 -9.45
C GLY A 43 2.67 4.68 -8.09
N LEU A 44 1.39 5.00 -7.93
CA LEU A 44 0.81 5.46 -6.67
C LEU A 44 0.90 4.39 -5.57
N ALA A 45 0.60 3.13 -5.90
CA ALA A 45 0.70 2.01 -4.98
C ALA A 45 2.16 1.74 -4.57
N ALA A 46 3.10 1.78 -5.53
CA ALA A 46 4.52 1.60 -5.27
C ALA A 46 5.08 2.70 -4.36
N ALA A 47 4.70 3.96 -4.56
CA ALA A 47 5.18 5.04 -3.71
C ALA A 47 4.66 5.00 -2.26
N SER A 48 3.46 4.44 -2.03
CA SER A 48 2.77 4.50 -0.74
C SER A 48 2.80 3.19 0.05
N LEU A 49 2.52 2.04 -0.58
CA LEU A 49 2.41 0.75 0.10
C LEU A 49 3.75 0.04 0.24
N PHE A 50 4.58 0.08 -0.80
CA PHE A 50 5.84 -0.66 -0.80
C PHE A 50 6.78 -0.26 0.36
N PRO A 51 7.05 1.04 0.62
CA PRO A 51 7.91 1.45 1.72
C PRO A 51 7.41 0.98 3.08
N VAL A 52 6.09 1.03 3.28
CA VAL A 52 5.48 0.64 4.55
C VAL A 52 5.53 -0.85 4.76
N ILE A 53 5.29 -1.65 3.73
CA ILE A 53 5.39 -3.11 3.81
C ILE A 53 6.84 -3.52 4.08
N VAL A 54 7.80 -2.98 3.33
CA VAL A 54 9.22 -3.31 3.49
C VAL A 54 9.72 -2.92 4.88
N LEU A 55 9.45 -1.70 5.33
CA LEU A 55 9.88 -1.26 6.65
C LEU A 55 9.11 -1.96 7.77
N GLY A 56 7.82 -2.25 7.59
CA GLY A 56 7.01 -2.97 8.57
C GLY A 56 7.50 -4.40 8.83
N ILE A 57 7.95 -5.12 7.79
CA ILE A 57 8.44 -6.50 7.93
C ILE A 57 9.90 -6.55 8.40
N PHE A 58 10.77 -5.70 7.83
CA PHE A 58 12.21 -5.81 8.06
C PHE A 58 12.75 -4.89 9.16
N TRP A 59 11.96 -3.91 9.63
CA TRP A 59 12.39 -2.94 10.64
C TRP A 59 11.41 -2.86 11.82
N LYS A 60 11.79 -3.52 12.93
CA LYS A 60 11.00 -3.64 14.17
C LYS A 60 10.58 -2.31 14.81
N ARG A 61 11.28 -1.22 14.49
CA ARG A 61 10.99 0.12 15.04
C ARG A 61 9.93 0.89 14.22
N MET A 62 9.45 0.36 13.10
CA MET A 62 8.39 1.02 12.34
C MET A 62 7.13 1.16 13.20
N ASN A 63 6.70 2.40 13.43
CA ASN A 63 5.52 2.73 14.22
C ASN A 63 4.38 3.24 13.32
N ARG A 64 3.20 3.41 13.93
CA ARG A 64 1.98 3.83 13.23
C ARG A 64 2.15 5.21 12.61
N GLU A 65 2.77 6.17 13.29
CA GLU A 65 2.95 7.51 12.75
C GLU A 65 3.88 7.52 11.53
N GLY A 66 4.99 6.78 11.59
CA GLY A 66 5.93 6.63 10.47
C GLY A 66 5.29 5.96 9.27
N ALA A 67 4.48 4.93 9.49
CA ALA A 67 3.72 4.26 8.43
C ALA A 67 2.74 5.22 7.75
N ILE A 68 1.94 5.97 8.52
CA ILE A 68 0.96 6.94 7.98
C ILE A 68 1.68 8.06 7.23
N ALA A 69 2.76 8.62 7.80
CA ALA A 69 3.53 9.69 7.18
C ALA A 69 4.14 9.24 5.84
N SER A 70 4.67 8.02 5.78
CA SER A 70 5.16 7.41 4.53
C SER A 70 4.03 7.28 3.49
N MET A 71 2.88 6.69 3.86
CA MET A 71 1.76 6.52 2.92
C MET A 71 1.28 7.86 2.37
N LEU A 72 1.08 8.86 3.23
CA LEU A 72 0.61 10.19 2.83
C LEU A 72 1.64 10.88 1.94
N THR A 73 2.92 10.83 2.31
CA THR A 73 3.99 11.44 1.51
C THR A 73 4.06 10.81 0.12
N GLY A 74 4.06 9.49 0.02
CA GLY A 74 4.13 8.77 -1.25
C GLY A 74 2.90 9.00 -2.13
N LEU A 75 1.71 8.99 -1.53
CA LEU A 75 0.45 9.22 -2.24
C LEU A 75 0.35 10.67 -2.75
N ILE A 76 0.53 11.65 -1.87
CA ILE A 76 0.34 13.07 -2.20
C ILE A 76 1.38 13.50 -3.22
N SER A 77 2.66 13.18 -3.02
CA SER A 77 3.73 13.59 -3.95
C SER A 77 3.54 13.02 -5.35
N THR A 78 3.25 11.71 -5.45
CA THR A 78 3.02 11.04 -6.73
C THR A 78 1.75 11.56 -7.41
N PHE A 79 0.66 11.73 -6.65
CA PHE A 79 -0.59 12.25 -7.18
C PHE A 79 -0.46 13.69 -7.67
N SER A 80 0.18 14.57 -6.89
CA SER A 80 0.43 15.96 -7.27
C SER A 80 1.29 16.06 -8.55
N TYR A 81 2.29 15.19 -8.70
CA TYR A 81 3.10 15.15 -9.91
C TYR A 81 2.31 14.69 -11.13
N ILE A 82 1.55 13.60 -11.01
CA ILE A 82 0.68 13.11 -12.09
C ILE A 82 -0.34 14.19 -12.47
N TYR A 83 -0.96 14.83 -11.48
CA TYR A 83 -1.94 15.89 -11.72
C TYR A 83 -1.33 17.07 -12.48
N TYR A 84 -0.20 17.58 -12.01
CA TYR A 84 0.46 18.74 -12.63
C TYR A 84 0.91 18.45 -14.06
N PHE A 85 1.63 17.35 -14.29
CA PHE A 85 2.23 17.04 -15.59
C PHE A 85 1.29 16.38 -16.61
N LYS A 86 0.09 15.98 -16.20
CA LYS A 86 -0.92 15.46 -17.14
C LYS A 86 -2.13 16.37 -17.34
N PHE A 87 -2.44 17.27 -16.40
CA PHE A 87 -3.60 18.14 -16.51
C PHE A 87 -3.29 19.64 -16.57
N VAL A 88 -2.13 20.09 -16.09
CA VAL A 88 -1.78 21.52 -16.06
C VAL A 88 -0.72 21.85 -17.10
N ASN A 89 0.43 21.18 -17.04
CA ASN A 89 1.53 21.36 -17.97
C ASN A 89 1.86 20.02 -18.63
N THR A 90 1.40 19.83 -19.86
CA THR A 90 1.56 18.56 -20.60
C THR A 90 2.86 18.50 -21.40
N ASP A 91 3.69 19.54 -21.35
CA ASP A 91 4.94 19.59 -22.11
C ASP A 91 5.98 18.62 -21.50
N PRO A 92 6.48 17.63 -22.27
CA PRO A 92 7.43 16.65 -21.75
C PRO A 92 8.79 17.21 -21.33
N GLU A 93 9.12 18.41 -21.77
CA GLU A 93 10.38 19.08 -21.47
C GLU A 93 10.48 19.52 -20.00
N ASP A 94 9.33 19.75 -19.35
CA ASP A 94 9.27 20.19 -17.96
C ASP A 94 9.30 19.03 -16.95
N TRP A 95 9.34 17.78 -17.42
CA TRP A 95 9.40 16.60 -16.55
C TRP A 95 10.65 16.61 -15.70
N TRP A 96 10.48 16.38 -14.40
CA TRP A 96 11.60 16.31 -13.47
C TRP A 96 12.51 15.15 -13.84
N PHE A 97 13.78 15.46 -14.12
CA PHE A 97 14.79 14.49 -14.54
C PHE A 97 14.42 13.69 -15.81
N GLY A 98 13.50 14.22 -16.64
CA GLY A 98 12.97 13.50 -17.80
C GLY A 98 12.12 12.28 -17.44
N VAL A 99 11.69 12.18 -16.18
CA VAL A 99 10.88 11.05 -15.69
C VAL A 99 9.42 11.29 -15.99
N SER A 100 8.84 10.37 -16.75
CA SER A 100 7.46 10.44 -17.14
C SER A 100 6.52 10.29 -15.93
N PRO A 101 5.33 10.91 -15.94
CA PRO A 101 4.37 10.81 -14.83
C PRO A 101 3.96 9.37 -14.48
N GLU A 102 4.05 8.45 -15.43
CA GLU A 102 3.76 7.03 -15.24
C GLU A 102 4.82 6.33 -14.36
N GLY A 103 6.08 6.78 -14.40
CA GLY A 103 7.20 6.15 -13.69
C GLY A 103 7.64 6.87 -12.41
N ILE A 104 7.17 8.09 -12.16
CA ILE A 104 7.64 8.94 -11.05
C ILE A 104 7.45 8.31 -9.67
N GLY A 105 6.49 7.40 -9.52
CA GLY A 105 6.20 6.70 -8.28
C GLY A 105 7.41 5.94 -7.72
N PHE A 106 8.33 5.47 -8.58
CA PHE A 106 9.57 4.83 -8.14
C PHE A 106 10.50 5.80 -7.40
N LEU A 107 10.60 7.05 -7.84
CA LEU A 107 11.42 8.05 -7.14
C LEU A 107 10.77 8.46 -5.82
N PHE A 108 9.46 8.72 -5.82
CA PHE A 108 8.74 9.08 -4.61
C PHE A 108 8.65 7.96 -3.59
N MET A 109 8.78 6.69 -4.00
CA MET A 109 8.93 5.56 -3.08
C MET A 109 10.14 5.73 -2.16
N PHE A 110 11.30 6.19 -2.67
CA PHE A 110 12.46 6.43 -1.82
C PHE A 110 12.25 7.64 -0.89
N VAL A 111 11.58 8.68 -1.40
CA VAL A 111 11.24 9.87 -0.60
C VAL A 111 10.28 9.50 0.54
N SER A 112 9.21 8.76 0.25
CA SER A 112 8.25 8.33 1.26
C SER A 112 8.88 7.37 2.27
N MET A 113 9.76 6.46 1.82
CA MET A 113 10.54 5.60 2.70
C MET A 113 11.42 6.42 3.65
N ALA A 114 12.14 7.42 3.14
CA ALA A 114 12.97 8.30 3.95
C ALA A 114 12.14 9.09 4.97
N VAL A 115 11.01 9.66 4.56
CA VAL A 115 10.10 10.37 5.47
C VAL A 115 9.52 9.44 6.53
N GLY A 116 9.11 8.22 6.15
CA GLY A 116 8.63 7.22 7.09
C GLY A 116 9.67 6.85 8.15
N VAL A 117 10.93 6.67 7.72
CA VAL A 117 12.06 6.40 8.64
C VAL A 117 12.30 7.58 9.57
N VAL A 118 12.36 8.81 9.04
CA VAL A 118 12.58 10.02 9.86
C VAL A 118 11.48 10.18 10.89
N VAL A 119 10.22 10.08 10.49
CA VAL A 119 9.08 10.21 11.41
C VAL A 119 9.11 9.09 12.45
N ALA A 120 9.32 7.83 12.06
CA ALA A 120 9.41 6.71 12.99
C ALA A 120 10.56 6.85 14.01
N LEU A 121 11.66 7.50 13.65
CA LEU A 121 12.77 7.80 14.58
C LEU A 121 12.43 8.94 15.54
N MET A 122 11.59 9.88 15.12
CA MET A 122 11.15 11.05 15.91
C MET A 122 9.96 10.74 16.83
N THR A 123 9.12 9.76 16.50
CA THR A 123 7.99 9.33 17.35
C THR A 123 8.35 8.17 18.29
N ALA A 124 7.40 7.87 19.19
CA ALA A 124 7.56 6.83 20.20
C ALA A 124 7.80 5.45 19.55
N PRO A 125 8.66 4.60 20.15
CA PRO A 125 8.84 3.24 19.66
C PRO A 125 7.54 2.43 19.78
N PRO A 126 7.30 1.47 18.87
CA PRO A 126 6.11 0.62 18.93
C PRO A 126 6.12 -0.27 20.20
N PRO A 127 4.95 -0.58 20.79
CA PRO A 127 4.84 -1.47 21.95
C PRO A 127 5.47 -2.85 21.72
N GLN A 128 5.93 -3.49 22.79
CA GLN A 128 6.64 -4.77 22.71
C GLN A 128 5.81 -5.87 22.03
N ASP A 129 4.51 -5.94 22.33
CA ASP A 129 3.58 -6.92 21.74
C ASP A 129 3.54 -6.85 20.20
N ILE A 130 3.67 -5.65 19.63
CA ILE A 130 3.70 -5.44 18.18
C ILE A 130 5.05 -5.86 17.59
N GLN A 131 6.15 -5.61 18.31
CA GLN A 131 7.48 -6.05 17.87
C GLN A 131 7.57 -7.57 17.84
N ASP A 132 7.02 -8.22 18.87
CA ASP A 132 6.98 -9.68 18.99
C ASP A 132 6.12 -10.30 17.87
N LEU A 133 4.98 -9.67 17.52
CA LEU A 133 4.14 -10.09 16.38
C LEU A 133 4.91 -10.05 15.05
N VAL A 134 5.66 -8.97 14.81
CA VAL A 134 6.48 -8.84 13.58
C VAL A 134 7.60 -9.88 13.55
N GLU A 135 8.19 -10.22 14.69
CA GLU A 135 9.20 -11.27 14.80
C GLU A 135 8.65 -12.65 14.48
N ASP A 136 7.47 -13.00 14.99
CA ASP A 136 6.82 -14.28 14.72
C ASP A 136 6.35 -14.41 13.25
N ILE A 137 5.94 -13.30 12.62
CA ILE A 137 5.68 -13.26 11.17
C ILE A 137 6.96 -13.55 10.36
N ARG A 138 8.12 -13.07 10.84
CA ARG A 138 9.41 -13.22 10.14
C ARG A 138 10.05 -14.59 10.34
N VAL A 139 9.93 -15.17 11.53
CA VAL A 139 10.51 -16.48 11.89
C VAL A 139 9.38 -17.42 12.29
N PRO A 140 8.79 -18.15 11.33
CA PRO A 140 7.69 -19.06 11.64
C PRO A 140 8.20 -20.22 12.51
N GLY A 141 7.62 -20.39 13.70
CA GLY A 141 7.94 -21.51 14.60
C GLY A 141 7.85 -21.19 16.09
N THR A 142 7.81 -19.92 16.49
CA THR A 142 7.77 -19.47 17.88
C THR A 142 6.45 -18.83 18.30
N ARG A 143 5.28 -19.34 17.85
CA ARG A 143 3.97 -18.79 18.24
C ARG A 143 3.87 -18.59 19.76
N LYS A 144 3.98 -17.34 20.21
CA LYS A 144 3.64 -16.90 21.56
C LYS A 144 2.38 -16.06 21.49
N SER A 145 1.61 -16.03 22.58
CA SER A 145 0.44 -15.16 22.60
C SER A 145 0.89 -13.69 22.71
N HIS A 146 0.43 -12.84 21.79
CA HIS A 146 0.74 -11.41 21.67
C HIS A 146 -0.31 -10.51 22.32
N GLY A 147 -0.98 -10.97 23.38
CA GLY A 147 -1.92 -10.16 24.18
C GLY A 147 -3.15 -9.71 23.38
N ILE A 148 -3.45 -8.40 23.41
CA ILE A 148 -4.66 -7.79 22.80
C ILE A 148 -4.73 -8.06 21.28
N ALA A 149 -3.59 -8.29 20.62
CA ALA A 149 -3.53 -8.62 19.20
C ALA A 149 -4.12 -10.02 18.87
N ASP A 150 -4.13 -10.93 19.85
CA ASP A 150 -4.62 -12.29 19.70
C ASP A 150 -6.05 -12.51 20.20
N GLU A 151 -6.63 -11.54 20.90
CA GLU A 151 -7.98 -11.65 21.49
C GLU A 151 -9.08 -11.94 20.43
N GLY A 152 -8.81 -11.67 19.14
CA GLY A 152 -9.69 -11.99 18.02
C GLY A 152 -9.21 -13.13 17.10
N MET A 153 -8.01 -13.68 17.32
CA MET A 153 -7.41 -14.73 16.48
C MET A 153 -7.43 -16.08 17.21
N ALA A 154 -8.60 -16.50 17.69
CA ALA A 154 -8.78 -17.84 18.22
C ALA A 154 -8.24 -18.87 17.20
N PRO A 155 -7.48 -19.89 17.63
CA PRO A 155 -6.94 -20.88 16.72
C PRO A 155 -8.10 -21.51 15.94
N MET A 156 -8.09 -21.39 14.60
CA MET A 156 -9.00 -22.16 13.77
C MET A 156 -8.86 -23.61 14.19
N SER A 157 -9.99 -24.20 14.61
CA SER A 157 -10.07 -25.62 14.91
C SER A 157 -9.51 -26.37 13.71
N ALA A 158 -8.46 -27.14 13.94
CA ALA A 158 -7.97 -28.09 12.96
C ALA A 158 -9.00 -29.24 12.89
N GLU A 159 -10.03 -29.07 12.06
CA GLU A 159 -10.82 -30.18 11.53
C GLU A 159 -10.14 -30.78 10.30
#